data_AF-A0A6G0J2T1-F1
#
_entry.id   AF-A0A6G0J2T1-F1
#
_cell.length_a   1.000
_cell.length_b   1.000
_cell.length_c   1.000
_cell.angle_alpha   90.00
_cell.angle_beta   90.00
_cell.angle_gamma   90.00
#
_symmetry.space_group_name_H-M   'P 1'
#
loop_
_entity.id
_entity.type
_entity.pdbx_description
1 polymer ?
#
loop_
_entity_poly.entity_id
_entity_poly.type
_entity_poly.pdbx_seq_one_letter_code
_entity_poly.pdbx_strand_id
1 'polypeptide(L)'
;MQAPQRVPDNDFIIDDSEDGEEDDMFDISSENGVIPLEEVDLCTILRTFKEEHISDDQISIICIRRRKLLESAIKAISRVTFSWTDLPQIEFVGEDADDMGGPQREFFRLLMIELQTSLGIFEGKAGQVFFTYDQAALEQRKYFKGGNLIAWSIAHGGPCIRALDPSLFQLMCGQEPQLEQFDSHVLPDPDVQSKLKQIQQCKTAEDLTALQQDLGDWIAECGIPGIFNATVEDMPKIYAYVVKHYIFLRTAKMIHQFTDGMNAYGKLWDLVMDNWIAFLPLFTNMQEPLSKAAFKAIFRYNYSTRGSNHREAEEDTIFSWEMVLNMIEDKVTELRFEDLLIFVTGADEVPALGFPRKPCIDFYEQEAGQRRLPYASTCAMCLYLPRGITEEDKLHEMLFQATRDSLGFGKV
;
A
#
# COMPACT_ATOMS: atom_id res chain seq x y z
N MET A 1 -24.07 20.24 86.39
CA MET A 1 -23.12 19.15 86.71
C MET A 1 -21.97 19.24 85.72
N GLN A 2 -20.74 19.32 86.26
CA GLN A 2 -19.39 19.17 85.66
C GLN A 2 -19.08 19.59 84.19
N ALA A 3 -18.40 20.76 84.10
CA ALA A 3 -17.04 21.02 83.56
C ALA A 3 -16.61 20.69 82.08
N PRO A 4 -15.65 21.45 81.50
CA PRO A 4 -15.58 21.84 80.08
C PRO A 4 -14.24 21.49 79.36
N GLN A 5 -14.01 22.14 78.19
CA GLN A 5 -12.75 22.33 77.40
C GLN A 5 -12.55 21.37 76.19
N ARG A 6 -12.10 21.78 74.98
CA ARG A 6 -11.22 22.89 74.56
C ARG A 6 -11.33 23.17 73.03
N VAL A 7 -11.22 24.44 72.66
CA VAL A 7 -10.93 25.12 71.35
C VAL A 7 -9.39 24.99 71.09
N PRO A 8 -8.73 25.22 69.91
CA PRO A 8 -8.91 26.24 68.84
C PRO A 8 -8.52 25.80 67.41
N ASP A 9 -8.35 26.62 66.35
CA ASP A 9 -8.92 27.88 65.82
C ASP A 9 -8.36 28.00 64.37
N ASN A 10 -9.10 28.72 63.49
CA ASN A 10 -8.65 29.69 62.45
C ASN A 10 -7.57 29.31 61.41
N ASP A 11 -7.51 29.83 60.17
CA ASP A 11 -8.22 30.82 59.32
C ASP A 11 -7.73 30.51 57.86
N PHE A 12 -8.53 30.58 56.78
CA PHE A 12 -8.77 31.74 55.88
C PHE A 12 -7.49 32.54 55.53
N ILE A 13 -7.03 32.79 54.28
CA ILE A 13 -7.56 33.52 53.09
C ILE A 13 -6.51 33.38 51.93
N ILE A 14 -6.89 33.02 50.68
CA ILE A 14 -6.92 33.75 49.37
C ILE A 14 -5.64 34.51 48.88
N ASP A 15 -5.29 34.19 47.63
CA ASP A 15 -4.80 35.00 46.47
C ASP A 15 -3.31 35.20 46.16
N ASP A 16 -3.13 35.33 44.83
CA ASP A 16 -2.11 36.02 44.04
C ASP A 16 -1.02 35.22 43.28
N SER A 17 -1.10 35.46 41.98
CA SER A 17 -0.19 35.29 40.85
C SER A 17 1.24 35.80 41.05
N GLU A 18 2.22 35.17 40.40
CA GLU A 18 3.12 35.77 39.38
C GLU A 18 4.31 34.84 39.05
N ASP A 19 4.88 35.11 37.88
CA ASP A 19 5.87 34.37 37.10
C ASP A 19 7.24 34.13 37.79
N GLY A 20 7.96 33.12 37.28
CA GLY A 20 9.36 32.88 37.58
C GLY A 20 9.98 31.85 36.63
N GLU A 21 10.63 32.36 35.58
CA GLU A 21 11.54 31.62 34.71
C GLU A 21 12.75 31.11 35.51
N GLU A 22 13.14 29.84 35.32
CA GLU A 22 14.49 29.35 35.63
C GLU A 22 15.01 28.56 34.42
N ASP A 23 15.76 29.26 33.57
CA ASP A 23 16.85 28.69 32.78
C ASP A 23 17.96 28.26 33.77
N ASP A 24 18.44 27.01 33.66
CA ASP A 24 19.89 26.81 33.75
C ASP A 24 20.37 25.44 33.22
N MET A 25 21.27 25.57 32.25
CA MET A 25 22.53 24.84 32.11
C MET A 25 22.54 23.50 31.35
N PHE A 26 22.82 23.64 30.05
CA PHE A 26 23.41 22.64 29.16
C PHE A 26 24.71 22.08 29.75
N ASP A 27 24.74 20.77 29.98
CA ASP A 27 25.98 20.02 30.19
C ASP A 27 26.47 19.47 28.85
N ILE A 28 27.56 20.03 28.34
CA ILE A 28 28.24 19.57 27.12
C ILE A 28 29.30 18.56 27.56
N SER A 29 29.00 17.28 27.39
CA SER A 29 30.03 16.24 27.27
C SER A 29 29.81 15.47 25.96
N SER A 30 30.74 15.70 25.04
CA SER A 30 30.86 15.05 23.75
C SER A 30 31.39 13.62 23.93
N GLU A 31 30.55 12.63 23.67
CA GLU A 31 30.99 11.30 23.23
C GLU A 31 30.24 10.95 21.94
N ASN A 32 30.96 10.32 21.01
CA ASN A 32 30.60 10.10 19.60
C ASN A 32 29.28 9.33 19.40
N GLY A 33 28.16 10.03 19.51
CA GLY A 33 26.86 9.58 19.03
C GLY A 33 26.72 9.94 17.55
N VAL A 34 26.68 8.92 16.69
CA VAL A 34 25.97 9.05 15.42
C VAL A 34 24.57 9.55 15.79
N ILE A 35 24.26 10.81 15.47
CA ILE A 35 22.90 11.33 15.58
C ILE A 35 22.06 10.38 14.72
N PRO A 36 21.09 9.64 15.27
CA PRO A 36 20.15 8.92 14.44
C PRO A 36 19.51 9.99 13.57
N LEU A 37 19.71 9.92 12.25
CA LEU A 37 18.83 10.64 11.33
C LEU A 37 17.42 10.26 11.77
N GLU A 38 16.64 11.22 12.27
CA GLU A 38 15.23 11.01 12.49
C GLU A 38 14.67 10.56 11.14
N GLU A 39 14.38 9.26 11.02
CA GLU A 39 13.74 8.73 9.83
C GLU A 39 12.40 9.44 9.72
N VAL A 40 12.31 10.38 8.78
CA VAL A 40 11.09 11.14 8.53
C VAL A 40 10.04 10.12 8.10
N ASP A 41 8.90 10.11 8.79
CA ASP A 41 7.84 9.17 8.46
C ASP A 41 7.32 9.42 7.03
N LEU A 42 6.92 8.35 6.35
CA LEU A 42 6.47 8.40 4.96
C LEU A 42 5.31 9.39 4.73
N CYS A 43 4.41 9.52 5.71
CA CYS A 43 3.27 10.41 5.59
C CYS A 43 3.72 11.88 5.56
N THR A 44 4.71 12.24 6.38
CA THR A 44 5.35 13.55 6.37
C THR A 44 6.05 13.81 5.04
N ILE A 45 6.84 12.85 4.53
CA ILE A 45 7.51 12.98 3.22
C ILE A 45 6.52 13.25 2.08
N LEU A 46 5.45 12.46 2.00
CA LEU A 46 4.43 12.59 0.96
C LEU A 46 3.60 13.87 1.11
N ARG A 47 3.35 14.33 2.33
CA ARG A 47 2.64 15.58 2.59
C ARG A 47 3.45 16.78 2.08
N THR A 48 4.74 16.84 2.41
CA THR A 48 5.65 17.87 1.90
C THR A 48 5.70 17.86 0.38
N PHE A 49 5.86 16.68 -0.24
CA PHE A 49 5.85 16.55 -1.69
C PHE A 49 4.57 17.12 -2.31
N LYS A 50 3.42 16.79 -1.73
CA LYS A 50 2.12 17.27 -2.20
C LYS A 50 2.01 18.80 -2.09
N GLU A 51 2.38 19.37 -0.95
CA GLU A 51 2.35 20.83 -0.72
C GLU A 51 3.24 21.60 -1.70
N GLU A 52 4.37 21.02 -2.10
CA GLU A 52 5.32 21.65 -3.03
C GLU A 52 4.89 21.55 -4.51
N HIS A 53 4.14 20.51 -4.89
CA HIS A 53 3.94 20.16 -6.30
C HIS A 53 2.49 20.10 -6.77
N ILE A 54 1.50 19.98 -5.88
CA ILE A 54 0.08 19.88 -6.23
C ILE A 54 -0.62 21.21 -5.98
N SER A 55 -1.46 21.62 -6.94
CA SER A 55 -2.29 22.81 -6.82
C SER A 55 -3.66 22.42 -6.31
N ASP A 56 -4.06 22.96 -5.16
CA ASP A 56 -5.38 22.70 -4.57
C ASP A 56 -6.52 23.50 -5.26
N ASP A 57 -6.18 24.44 -6.15
CA ASP A 57 -7.14 25.39 -6.74
C ASP A 57 -7.69 24.96 -8.10
N GLN A 58 -7.03 24.02 -8.78
CA GLN A 58 -7.39 23.59 -10.14
C GLN A 58 -7.87 22.15 -10.14
N ILE A 59 -8.99 21.90 -10.82
CA ILE A 59 -9.60 20.59 -10.95
C ILE A 59 -9.54 20.15 -12.41
N SER A 60 -9.05 18.93 -12.64
CA SER A 60 -9.01 18.29 -13.95
C SER A 60 -10.00 17.13 -13.99
N ILE A 61 -11.06 17.25 -14.79
CA ILE A 61 -12.05 16.18 -14.98
C ILE A 61 -11.50 15.08 -15.89
N ILE A 62 -11.45 13.86 -15.39
CA ILE A 62 -10.96 12.67 -16.07
C ILE A 62 -12.08 11.65 -16.24
N CYS A 63 -12.57 11.52 -17.47
CA CYS A 63 -13.59 10.53 -17.81
C CYS A 63 -12.96 9.14 -18.04
N ILE A 64 -13.40 8.15 -17.28
CA ILE A 64 -12.88 6.78 -17.29
C ILE A 64 -13.97 5.80 -17.72
N ARG A 65 -13.62 4.90 -18.64
CA ARG A 65 -14.49 3.75 -18.96
C ARG A 65 -14.03 2.57 -18.12
N ARG A 66 -14.87 2.06 -17.22
CA ARG A 66 -14.53 0.97 -16.28
C ARG A 66 -13.92 -0.25 -16.97
N ARG A 67 -14.46 -0.68 -18.12
CA ARG A 67 -13.96 -1.84 -18.89
C ARG A 67 -12.70 -1.56 -19.71
N LYS A 68 -12.23 -0.32 -19.75
CA LYS A 68 -11.08 0.17 -20.54
C LYS A 68 -10.31 1.20 -19.71
N LEU A 69 -10.08 0.89 -18.43
CA LEU A 69 -9.63 1.88 -17.45
C LEU A 69 -8.22 2.36 -17.79
N LEU A 70 -7.27 1.45 -18.00
CA LEU A 70 -5.89 1.75 -18.37
C LEU A 70 -5.81 2.49 -19.71
N GLU A 71 -6.56 2.06 -20.73
CA GLU A 71 -6.64 2.78 -22.01
C GLU A 71 -7.12 4.23 -21.82
N SER A 72 -8.12 4.42 -20.96
CA SER A 72 -8.71 5.73 -20.69
C SER A 72 -7.75 6.62 -19.89
N ALA A 73 -7.07 6.06 -18.89
CA ALA A 73 -6.03 6.74 -18.11
C ALA A 73 -4.86 7.17 -18.99
N ILE A 74 -4.31 6.26 -19.81
CA ILE A 74 -3.23 6.57 -20.76
C ILE A 74 -3.66 7.68 -21.72
N LYS A 75 -4.89 7.61 -22.24
CA LYS A 75 -5.43 8.65 -23.14
C LYS A 75 -5.53 10.00 -22.43
N ALA A 76 -5.95 10.03 -21.17
CA ALA A 76 -6.07 11.26 -20.38
C ALA A 76 -4.71 11.93 -20.19
N ILE A 77 -3.73 11.18 -19.68
CA ILE A 77 -2.37 11.70 -19.40
C ILE A 77 -1.58 12.07 -20.66
N SER A 78 -2.01 11.57 -21.83
CA SER A 78 -1.37 11.88 -23.12
C SER A 78 -1.91 13.17 -23.76
N ARG A 79 -2.91 13.83 -23.14
CA ARG A 79 -3.44 15.10 -23.67
C ARG A 79 -2.43 16.22 -23.43
N VAL A 80 -2.25 17.08 -24.42
CA VAL A 80 -1.40 18.29 -24.31
C VAL A 80 -1.86 19.27 -23.24
N THR A 81 -3.15 19.22 -22.89
CA THR A 81 -3.75 20.05 -21.84
C THR A 81 -3.77 19.35 -20.48
N PHE A 82 -3.21 18.14 -20.37
CA PHE A 82 -3.19 17.42 -19.11
C PHE A 82 -2.22 18.12 -18.15
N SER A 83 -2.72 18.42 -16.95
CA SER A 83 -1.92 18.95 -15.86
C SER A 83 -1.83 17.91 -14.76
N TRP A 84 -0.60 17.60 -14.34
CA TRP A 84 -0.33 16.61 -13.29
C TRP A 84 -0.54 17.17 -11.89
N THR A 85 -0.53 18.51 -11.77
CA THR A 85 -0.66 19.23 -10.52
C THR A 85 -2.11 19.52 -10.16
N ASP A 86 -3.02 19.42 -11.12
CA ASP A 86 -4.45 19.63 -10.88
C ASP A 86 -5.03 18.43 -10.11
N LEU A 87 -6.00 18.71 -9.24
CA LEU A 87 -6.75 17.68 -8.54
C LEU A 87 -7.60 16.85 -9.53
N PRO A 88 -7.41 15.52 -9.61
CA PRO A 88 -8.11 14.69 -10.58
C PRO A 88 -9.52 14.38 -10.10
N GLN A 89 -10.51 14.91 -10.81
CA GLN A 89 -11.91 14.56 -10.63
C GLN A 89 -12.25 13.37 -11.54
N ILE A 90 -12.38 12.19 -10.95
CA ILE A 90 -12.66 10.96 -11.70
C ILE A 90 -14.17 10.79 -11.93
N GLU A 91 -14.55 10.61 -13.18
CA GLU A 91 -15.92 10.31 -13.59
C GLU A 91 -15.96 9.00 -14.39
N PHE A 92 -16.62 7.99 -13.83
CA PHE A 92 -16.86 6.75 -14.56
C PHE A 92 -18.03 6.94 -15.53
N VAL A 93 -17.79 6.65 -16.81
CA VAL A 93 -18.79 6.88 -17.86
C VAL A 93 -20.03 6.02 -17.64
N GLY A 94 -21.17 6.66 -17.43
CA GLY A 94 -22.47 6.00 -17.22
C GLY A 94 -22.73 5.58 -15.77
N GLU A 95 -21.91 6.06 -14.83
CA GLU A 95 -22.04 5.79 -13.40
C GLU A 95 -22.31 7.11 -12.67
N ASP A 96 -23.39 7.16 -11.89
CA ASP A 96 -23.74 8.33 -11.08
C ASP A 96 -23.00 8.24 -9.74
N ALA A 97 -22.14 9.22 -9.47
CA ALA A 97 -21.45 9.37 -8.19
C ALA A 97 -21.94 10.64 -7.48
N ASP A 98 -22.37 10.49 -6.23
CA ASP A 98 -22.87 11.61 -5.41
C ASP A 98 -21.76 12.57 -4.96
N ASP A 99 -20.49 12.12 -4.95
CA ASP A 99 -19.31 12.89 -4.53
C ASP A 99 -18.02 12.30 -5.13
N MET A 100 -16.93 13.06 -5.06
CA MET A 100 -15.73 12.90 -5.90
C MET A 100 -14.67 11.95 -5.30
N GLY A 101 -14.67 11.74 -3.99
CA GLY A 101 -13.62 10.99 -3.31
C GLY A 101 -13.66 9.47 -3.50
N GLY A 102 -14.86 8.88 -3.57
CA GLY A 102 -15.04 7.44 -3.79
C GLY A 102 -14.51 6.99 -5.16
N PRO A 103 -14.96 7.64 -6.26
CA PRO A 103 -14.48 7.37 -7.62
C PRO A 103 -12.97 7.47 -7.77
N GLN A 104 -12.34 8.48 -7.16
CA GLN A 104 -10.89 8.65 -7.23
C GLN A 104 -10.13 7.49 -6.57
N ARG A 105 -10.53 7.09 -5.35
CA ARG A 105 -9.89 5.97 -4.63
C ARG A 105 -10.04 4.66 -5.40
N GLU A 106 -11.25 4.38 -5.91
CA GLU A 106 -11.47 3.18 -6.70
C GLU A 106 -10.65 3.20 -7.99
N PHE A 107 -10.60 4.32 -8.69
CA PHE A 107 -9.84 4.46 -9.92
C PHE A 107 -8.36 4.17 -9.73
N PHE A 108 -7.70 4.79 -8.76
CA PHE A 108 -6.27 4.55 -8.56
C PHE A 108 -5.97 3.11 -8.12
N ARG A 109 -6.84 2.51 -7.29
CA ARG A 109 -6.73 1.09 -6.93
C ARG A 109 -6.82 0.19 -8.17
N LEU A 110 -7.86 0.37 -8.99
CA LEU A 110 -8.03 -0.42 -10.22
C LEU A 110 -6.91 -0.15 -11.23
N LEU A 111 -6.41 1.09 -11.30
CA LEU A 111 -5.28 1.46 -12.15
C LEU A 111 -4.03 0.68 -11.78
N MET A 112 -3.71 0.53 -10.50
CA MET A 112 -2.54 -0.26 -10.06
C MET A 112 -2.69 -1.74 -10.45
N ILE A 113 -3.90 -2.29 -10.39
CA ILE A 113 -4.19 -3.67 -10.82
C ILE A 113 -4.03 -3.82 -12.34
N GLU A 114 -4.62 -2.93 -13.14
CA GLU A 114 -4.51 -3.01 -14.60
C GLU A 114 -3.09 -2.70 -15.09
N LEU A 115 -2.35 -1.84 -14.39
CA LEU A 115 -0.95 -1.56 -14.71
C LEU A 115 -0.09 -2.81 -14.57
N GLN A 116 -0.28 -3.59 -13.49
CA GLN A 116 0.42 -4.85 -13.27
C GLN A 116 0.03 -5.94 -14.28
N THR A 117 -1.26 -6.03 -14.62
CA THR A 117 -1.78 -7.17 -15.40
C THR A 117 -1.87 -6.94 -16.90
N SER A 118 -2.00 -5.68 -17.34
CA SER A 118 -2.43 -5.34 -18.70
C SER A 118 -1.49 -4.41 -19.46
N LEU A 119 -0.64 -3.62 -18.77
CA LEU A 119 0.31 -2.72 -19.46
C LEU A 119 1.43 -3.51 -20.16
N GLY A 120 1.81 -4.67 -19.61
CA GLY A 120 2.83 -5.56 -20.16
C GLY A 120 4.27 -5.16 -19.84
N ILE A 121 4.48 -4.41 -18.76
CA ILE A 121 5.82 -3.96 -18.32
C ILE A 121 6.39 -4.81 -17.17
N PHE A 122 5.57 -5.71 -16.61
CA PHE A 122 5.92 -6.57 -15.50
C PHE A 122 5.70 -8.04 -15.85
N GLU A 123 6.54 -8.91 -15.27
CA GLU A 123 6.48 -10.36 -15.34
C GLU A 123 6.66 -10.97 -13.95
N GLY A 124 6.19 -12.20 -13.75
CA GLY A 124 6.22 -12.88 -12.46
C GLY A 124 4.83 -13.24 -11.95
N LYS A 125 4.71 -13.40 -10.64
CA LYS A 125 3.47 -13.79 -9.97
C LYS A 125 2.76 -12.56 -9.43
N ALA A 126 1.44 -12.64 -9.24
CA ALA A 126 0.70 -11.56 -8.58
C ALA A 126 1.29 -11.31 -7.19
N GLY A 127 1.59 -10.05 -6.86
CA GLY A 127 2.26 -9.68 -5.61
C GLY A 127 3.76 -10.02 -5.56
N GLN A 128 4.39 -10.43 -6.67
CA GLN A 128 5.85 -10.52 -6.76
C GLN A 128 6.29 -10.47 -8.24
N VAL A 129 6.68 -9.28 -8.69
CA VAL A 129 6.95 -8.99 -10.09
C VAL A 129 8.33 -8.37 -10.31
N PHE A 130 8.84 -8.59 -11.52
CA PHE A 130 10.05 -8.00 -12.09
C PHE A 130 9.69 -7.27 -13.38
N PHE A 131 10.59 -6.41 -13.89
CA PHE A 131 10.38 -5.76 -15.18
C PHE A 131 10.56 -6.77 -16.33
N THR A 132 9.69 -6.69 -17.33
CA THR A 132 9.87 -7.45 -18.58
C THR A 132 11.09 -6.94 -19.34
N TYR A 133 11.77 -7.83 -20.07
CA TYR A 133 12.76 -7.44 -21.07
C TYR A 133 12.13 -7.37 -22.46
N ASP A 134 11.31 -6.33 -22.71
CA ASP A 134 10.58 -6.15 -23.97
C ASP A 134 11.04 -4.87 -24.70
N GLN A 135 11.70 -5.06 -25.85
CA GLN A 135 12.18 -3.95 -26.70
C GLN A 135 11.04 -3.17 -27.36
N ALA A 136 9.97 -3.84 -27.78
CA ALA A 136 8.81 -3.17 -28.38
C ALA A 136 8.08 -2.31 -27.34
N ALA A 137 7.93 -2.81 -26.11
CA ALA A 137 7.41 -2.02 -24.99
C ALA A 137 8.29 -0.81 -24.68
N LEU A 138 9.61 -0.98 -24.73
CA LEU A 138 10.59 0.10 -24.51
C LEU A 138 10.48 1.19 -25.59
N GLU A 139 10.41 0.80 -26.86
CA GLU A 139 10.22 1.72 -28.00
C GLU A 139 8.90 2.49 -27.91
N GLN A 140 7.82 1.81 -27.49
CA GLN A 140 6.49 2.40 -27.28
C GLN A 140 6.41 3.28 -26.02
N ARG A 141 7.52 3.43 -25.29
CA ARG A 141 7.63 4.15 -24.01
C ARG A 141 6.65 3.65 -22.95
N LYS A 142 6.34 2.35 -22.93
CA LYS A 142 5.39 1.79 -21.96
C LYS A 142 5.88 1.89 -20.53
N TYR A 143 7.18 1.66 -20.28
CA TYR A 143 7.76 1.79 -18.94
C TYR A 143 7.65 3.22 -18.42
N PHE A 144 7.90 4.22 -19.28
CA PHE A 144 7.71 5.64 -18.96
C PHE A 144 6.26 5.93 -18.56
N LYS A 145 5.29 5.42 -19.33
CA LYS A 145 3.87 5.56 -19.00
C LYS A 145 3.52 4.86 -17.68
N GLY A 146 4.10 3.70 -17.41
CA GLY A 146 3.93 2.99 -16.13
C GLY A 146 4.42 3.84 -14.96
N GLY A 147 5.62 4.40 -15.06
CA GLY A 147 6.16 5.33 -14.07
C GLY A 147 5.26 6.55 -13.87
N ASN A 148 4.77 7.14 -14.97
CA ASN A 148 3.85 8.28 -14.88
C ASN A 148 2.59 7.97 -14.07
N LEU A 149 1.95 6.82 -14.35
CA LEU A 149 0.69 6.43 -13.73
C LEU A 149 0.86 6.13 -12.24
N ILE A 150 1.99 5.54 -11.84
CA ILE A 150 2.33 5.29 -10.43
C ILE A 150 2.60 6.60 -9.72
N ALA A 151 3.40 7.49 -10.31
CA ALA A 151 3.67 8.79 -9.73
C ALA A 151 2.40 9.62 -9.55
N TRP A 152 1.48 9.56 -10.51
CA TRP A 152 0.17 10.22 -10.41
C TRP A 152 -0.68 9.65 -9.27
N SER A 153 -0.69 8.33 -9.10
CA SER A 153 -1.37 7.70 -7.97
C SER A 153 -0.80 8.19 -6.65
N ILE A 154 0.52 8.08 -6.44
CA ILE A 154 1.18 8.48 -5.19
C ILE A 154 0.97 9.97 -4.89
N ALA A 155 1.20 10.84 -5.88
CA ALA A 155 1.10 12.29 -5.71
C ALA A 155 -0.31 12.75 -5.30
N HIS A 156 -1.34 12.00 -5.72
CA HIS A 156 -2.74 12.29 -5.40
C HIS A 156 -3.31 11.38 -4.29
N GLY A 157 -2.44 10.74 -3.50
CA GLY A 157 -2.82 9.96 -2.32
C GLY A 157 -3.44 8.59 -2.61
N GLY A 158 -3.27 8.08 -3.83
CA GLY A 158 -3.62 6.71 -4.23
C GLY A 158 -2.55 5.67 -3.86
N PRO A 159 -2.85 4.38 -4.07
CA PRO A 159 -1.93 3.29 -3.79
C PRO A 159 -0.76 3.24 -4.77
N CYS A 160 0.30 2.52 -4.40
CA CYS A 160 1.39 2.14 -5.29
C CYS A 160 1.24 0.67 -5.73
N ILE A 161 2.19 0.13 -6.50
CA ILE A 161 2.10 -1.20 -7.09
C ILE A 161 2.22 -2.35 -6.07
N ARG A 162 2.90 -2.17 -4.94
CA ARG A 162 3.01 -3.17 -3.85
C ARG A 162 3.35 -4.59 -4.32
N ALA A 163 4.18 -4.69 -5.34
CA ALA A 163 4.40 -5.95 -6.04
C ALA A 163 5.83 -6.18 -6.47
N LEU A 164 6.70 -5.16 -6.48
CA LEU A 164 8.10 -5.38 -6.82
C LEU A 164 8.74 -6.32 -5.80
N ASP A 165 9.64 -7.18 -6.29
CA ASP A 165 10.53 -7.90 -5.40
C ASP A 165 11.38 -6.92 -4.57
N PRO A 166 11.55 -7.13 -3.25
CA PRO A 166 12.33 -6.24 -2.40
C PRO A 166 13.77 -6.04 -2.87
N SER A 167 14.41 -7.10 -3.37
CA SER A 167 15.78 -7.03 -3.86
C SER A 167 15.87 -6.20 -5.14
N LEU A 168 14.87 -6.30 -6.01
CA LEU A 168 14.77 -5.45 -7.20
C LEU A 168 14.61 -3.98 -6.80
N PHE A 169 13.68 -3.67 -5.90
CA PHE A 169 13.46 -2.28 -5.46
C PHE A 169 14.71 -1.68 -4.83
N GLN A 170 15.42 -2.44 -3.97
CA GLN A 170 16.69 -2.01 -3.39
C GLN A 170 17.73 -1.68 -4.47
N LEU A 171 17.90 -2.54 -5.47
CA LEU A 171 18.80 -2.29 -6.60
C LEU A 171 18.39 -1.05 -7.42
N MET A 172 17.09 -0.84 -7.64
CA MET A 172 16.58 0.37 -8.30
C MET A 172 16.93 1.65 -7.53
N CYS A 173 16.95 1.58 -6.20
CA CYS A 173 17.35 2.67 -5.31
C CYS A 173 18.88 2.75 -5.08
N GLY A 174 19.67 2.07 -5.89
CA GLY A 174 21.14 2.08 -5.80
C GLY A 174 21.71 1.34 -4.58
N GLN A 175 20.91 0.54 -3.89
CA GLN A 175 21.34 -0.28 -2.76
C GLN A 175 21.87 -1.64 -3.24
N GLU A 176 22.69 -2.30 -2.42
CA GLU A 176 23.25 -3.62 -2.71
C GLU A 176 22.67 -4.68 -1.75
N PRO A 177 21.59 -5.37 -2.13
CA PRO A 177 21.00 -6.43 -1.31
C PRO A 177 21.87 -7.70 -1.30
N GLN A 178 21.69 -8.54 -0.28
CA GLN A 178 22.32 -9.86 -0.21
C GLN A 178 21.61 -10.84 -1.13
N LEU A 179 22.21 -11.14 -2.28
CA LEU A 179 21.61 -11.99 -3.32
C LEU A 179 22.10 -13.43 -3.30
N GLU A 180 23.09 -13.76 -2.47
CA GLU A 180 23.63 -15.12 -2.33
C GLU A 180 22.57 -16.12 -1.84
N GLN A 181 21.55 -15.62 -1.14
CA GLN A 181 20.43 -16.39 -0.58
C GLN A 181 19.10 -16.09 -1.27
N PHE A 182 19.12 -15.37 -2.39
CA PHE A 182 17.90 -15.03 -3.12
C PHE A 182 17.13 -16.29 -3.54
N ASP A 183 15.81 -16.31 -3.33
CA ASP A 183 14.97 -17.44 -3.75
C ASP A 183 14.74 -17.40 -5.26
N SER A 184 15.46 -18.23 -6.01
CA SER A 184 15.33 -18.27 -7.48
C SER A 184 13.96 -18.73 -7.97
N HIS A 185 13.13 -19.42 -7.17
CA HIS A 185 11.81 -19.93 -7.59
C HIS A 185 10.78 -18.82 -7.88
N VAL A 186 11.09 -17.59 -7.46
CA VAL A 186 10.25 -16.42 -7.71
C VAL A 186 10.45 -15.84 -9.11
N LEU A 187 11.55 -16.19 -9.79
CA LEU A 187 11.84 -15.69 -11.13
C LEU A 187 10.83 -16.22 -12.15
N PRO A 188 10.47 -15.45 -13.19
CA PRO A 188 9.44 -15.88 -14.15
C PRO A 188 9.86 -17.05 -15.04
N ASP A 189 11.15 -17.16 -15.38
CA ASP A 189 11.67 -18.09 -16.39
C ASP A 189 12.11 -19.44 -15.76
N PRO A 190 11.43 -20.56 -16.03
CA PRO A 190 11.76 -21.87 -15.46
C PRO A 190 13.15 -22.40 -15.87
N ASP A 191 13.66 -22.03 -17.05
CA ASP A 191 15.00 -22.43 -17.49
C ASP A 191 16.07 -21.72 -16.64
N VAL A 192 15.89 -20.42 -16.40
CA VAL A 192 16.75 -19.63 -15.52
C VAL A 192 16.71 -20.17 -14.09
N GLN A 193 15.52 -20.53 -13.58
CA GLN A 193 15.39 -21.17 -12.27
C GLN A 193 16.20 -22.47 -12.19
N SER A 194 16.09 -23.33 -13.21
CA SER A 194 16.81 -24.61 -13.26
C SER A 194 18.32 -24.42 -13.29
N LYS A 195 18.82 -23.45 -14.06
CA LYS A 195 20.25 -23.14 -14.15
C LYS A 195 20.80 -22.53 -12.85
N LEU A 196 20.07 -21.60 -12.24
CA LEU A 196 20.43 -21.04 -10.93
C LEU A 196 20.49 -22.12 -9.84
N LYS A 197 19.56 -23.08 -9.86
CA LYS A 197 19.59 -24.23 -8.97
C LYS A 197 20.85 -25.08 -9.13
N GLN A 198 21.31 -25.30 -10.37
CA GLN A 198 22.58 -26.01 -10.63
C GLN A 198 23.78 -25.25 -10.06
N ILE A 199 23.84 -23.92 -10.22
CA ILE A 199 24.88 -23.07 -9.60
C ILE A 199 24.86 -23.22 -8.07
N GLN A 200 23.69 -23.17 -7.45
CA GLN A 200 23.54 -23.34 -6.00
C GLN A 200 23.97 -24.72 -5.49
N GLN A 201 23.76 -25.76 -6.30
CA GLN A 201 24.07 -27.16 -5.98
C GLN A 201 25.53 -27.54 -6.23
N CYS A 202 26.31 -26.71 -6.92
CA CYS A 202 27.73 -26.94 -7.14
C CYS A 202 28.51 -26.85 -5.82
N LYS A 203 29.02 -27.99 -5.32
CA LYS A 203 29.75 -28.08 -4.03
C LYS A 203 31.15 -28.70 -4.15
N THR A 204 31.50 -29.27 -5.30
CA THR A 204 32.79 -29.93 -5.53
C THR A 204 33.47 -29.40 -6.80
N ALA A 205 34.77 -29.68 -6.93
CA ALA A 205 35.52 -29.33 -8.14
C ALA A 205 35.02 -30.09 -9.39
N GLU A 206 34.50 -31.30 -9.20
CA GLU A 206 33.88 -32.11 -10.26
C GLU A 206 32.57 -31.46 -10.72
N ASP A 207 31.70 -31.05 -9.79
CA ASP A 207 30.47 -30.30 -10.11
C ASP A 207 30.79 -29.02 -10.88
N LEU A 208 31.83 -28.28 -10.44
CA LEU A 208 32.23 -27.03 -11.06
C LEU A 208 32.73 -27.25 -12.50
N THR A 209 33.51 -28.30 -12.72
CA THR A 209 34.00 -28.64 -14.07
C THR A 209 32.84 -28.98 -15.00
N ALA A 210 31.83 -29.73 -14.52
CA ALA A 210 30.62 -30.02 -15.29
C ALA A 210 29.81 -28.75 -15.55
N LEU A 211 29.61 -27.91 -14.53
CA LEU A 211 28.89 -26.65 -14.66
C LEU A 211 29.57 -25.66 -15.62
N GLN A 212 30.90 -25.61 -15.66
CA GLN A 212 31.66 -24.81 -16.63
C GLN A 212 31.46 -25.30 -18.07
N GLN A 213 31.34 -26.62 -18.27
CA GLN A 213 31.08 -27.20 -19.59
C GLN A 213 29.63 -26.95 -20.05
N ASP A 214 28.67 -27.08 -19.13
CA ASP A 214 27.24 -27.04 -19.47
C ASP A 214 26.68 -25.61 -19.47
N LEU A 215 27.12 -24.76 -18.53
CA LEU A 215 26.57 -23.42 -18.27
C LEU A 215 27.61 -22.29 -18.33
N GLY A 216 28.89 -22.59 -18.56
CA GLY A 216 29.96 -21.58 -18.51
C GLY A 216 29.73 -20.40 -19.45
N ASP A 217 29.37 -20.66 -20.70
CA ASP A 217 29.08 -19.61 -21.68
C ASP A 217 27.87 -18.76 -21.26
N TRP A 218 26.80 -19.39 -20.78
CA TRP A 218 25.60 -18.68 -20.31
C TRP A 218 25.89 -17.78 -19.09
N ILE A 219 26.72 -18.26 -18.15
CA ILE A 219 27.18 -17.45 -17.00
C ILE A 219 28.08 -16.30 -17.47
N ALA A 220 28.98 -16.56 -18.42
CA ALA A 220 29.85 -15.53 -18.99
C ALA A 220 29.04 -14.43 -19.71
N GLU A 221 27.99 -14.80 -20.45
CA GLU A 221 27.05 -13.87 -21.11
C GLU A 221 26.26 -13.02 -20.11
N CYS A 222 26.06 -13.49 -18.87
CA CYS A 222 25.51 -12.68 -17.79
C CYS A 222 26.49 -11.60 -17.28
N GLY A 223 27.71 -11.53 -17.85
CA GLY A 223 28.76 -10.58 -17.48
C GLY A 223 29.82 -11.15 -16.53
N ILE A 224 29.93 -12.48 -16.44
CA ILE A 224 30.78 -13.17 -15.45
C ILE A 224 31.79 -14.09 -16.17
N PRO A 225 32.70 -13.56 -17.02
CA PRO A 225 33.68 -14.37 -17.74
C PRO A 225 34.66 -15.11 -16.81
N GLY A 226 34.75 -14.66 -15.55
CA GLY A 226 35.57 -15.31 -14.53
C GLY A 226 35.14 -16.73 -14.14
N ILE A 227 33.95 -17.19 -14.56
CA ILE A 227 33.45 -18.55 -14.28
C ILE A 227 34.44 -19.66 -14.67
N PHE A 228 35.16 -19.50 -15.77
CA PHE A 228 36.12 -20.51 -16.25
C PHE A 228 37.38 -20.62 -15.39
N ASN A 229 37.67 -19.61 -14.57
CA ASN A 229 38.80 -19.60 -13.64
C ASN A 229 38.33 -19.61 -12.17
N ALA A 230 37.03 -19.78 -11.93
CA ALA A 230 36.45 -19.76 -10.60
C ALA A 230 36.80 -21.00 -9.81
N THR A 231 36.68 -20.88 -8.49
CA THR A 231 36.72 -22.00 -7.54
C THR A 231 35.33 -22.24 -6.96
N VAL A 232 35.14 -23.35 -6.25
CA VAL A 232 33.87 -23.65 -5.56
C VAL A 232 33.49 -22.55 -4.56
N GLU A 233 34.48 -21.87 -3.96
CA GLU A 233 34.27 -20.78 -2.99
C GLU A 233 33.67 -19.53 -3.64
N ASP A 234 33.84 -19.35 -4.95
CA ASP A 234 33.29 -18.21 -5.70
C ASP A 234 31.81 -18.40 -6.07
N MET A 235 31.28 -19.62 -5.96
CA MET A 235 29.94 -19.97 -6.45
C MET A 235 28.78 -19.17 -5.81
N PRO A 236 28.77 -18.87 -4.51
CA PRO A 236 27.74 -18.00 -3.92
C PRO A 236 27.70 -16.61 -4.57
N LYS A 237 28.88 -16.06 -4.88
CA LYS A 237 29.02 -14.74 -5.50
C LYS A 237 28.63 -14.77 -6.98
N ILE A 238 28.99 -15.84 -7.69
CA ILE A 238 28.53 -16.06 -9.07
C ILE A 238 27.01 -16.18 -9.12
N TYR A 239 26.40 -16.91 -8.19
CA TYR A 239 24.95 -16.98 -8.05
C TYR A 239 24.33 -15.59 -7.88
N ALA A 240 24.84 -14.80 -6.93
CA ALA A 240 24.39 -13.43 -6.69
C ALA A 240 24.49 -12.55 -7.94
N TYR A 241 25.57 -12.68 -8.72
CA TYR A 241 25.75 -11.93 -9.96
C TYR A 241 24.79 -12.34 -11.08
N VAL A 242 24.53 -13.64 -11.24
CA VAL A 242 23.53 -14.11 -12.20
C VAL A 242 22.14 -13.62 -11.79
N VAL A 243 21.78 -13.69 -10.50
CA VAL A 243 20.52 -13.14 -9.98
C VAL A 243 20.42 -11.65 -10.30
N LYS A 244 21.44 -10.85 -9.94
CA LYS A 244 21.49 -9.39 -10.22
C LYS A 244 21.34 -9.09 -11.71
N HIS A 245 21.93 -9.93 -12.57
CA HIS A 245 21.78 -9.82 -14.01
C HIS A 245 20.31 -9.91 -14.42
N TYR A 246 19.61 -10.98 -14.01
CA TYR A 246 18.24 -11.25 -14.44
C TYR A 246 17.20 -10.31 -13.85
N ILE A 247 17.35 -9.90 -12.58
CA ILE A 247 16.35 -9.05 -11.93
C ILE A 247 16.54 -7.57 -12.26
N PHE A 248 17.77 -7.12 -12.52
CA PHE A 248 18.10 -5.68 -12.62
C PHE A 248 18.92 -5.29 -13.85
N LEU A 249 20.11 -5.87 -14.07
CA LEU A 249 21.03 -5.35 -15.10
C LEU A 249 20.48 -5.54 -16.52
N ARG A 250 19.86 -6.70 -16.79
CA ARG A 250 19.23 -7.02 -18.09
C ARG A 250 18.16 -5.99 -18.46
N THR A 251 17.41 -5.53 -17.46
CA THR A 251 16.26 -4.63 -17.60
C THR A 251 16.58 -3.18 -17.25
N ALA A 252 17.86 -2.83 -17.08
CA ALA A 252 18.28 -1.51 -16.61
C ALA A 252 17.73 -0.34 -17.46
N LYS A 253 17.62 -0.49 -18.79
CA LYS A 253 17.02 0.54 -19.66
C LYS A 253 15.50 0.69 -19.45
N MET A 254 14.81 -0.41 -19.18
CA MET A 254 13.37 -0.43 -18.90
C MET A 254 13.10 0.22 -17.54
N ILE A 255 13.90 -0.13 -16.54
CA ILE A 255 13.89 0.48 -15.21
C ILE A 255 14.17 1.99 -15.31
N HIS A 256 15.23 2.39 -16.02
CA HIS A 256 15.54 3.81 -16.21
C HIS A 256 14.39 4.57 -16.89
N GLN A 257 13.79 3.99 -17.93
CA GLN A 257 12.65 4.63 -18.59
C GLN A 257 11.44 4.74 -17.65
N PHE A 258 11.23 3.75 -16.78
CA PHE A 258 10.18 3.77 -15.76
C PHE A 258 10.43 4.87 -14.72
N THR A 259 11.63 4.95 -14.16
CA THR A 259 11.99 5.96 -13.16
C THR A 259 12.02 7.37 -13.75
N ASP A 260 12.43 7.54 -15.01
CA ASP A 260 12.26 8.79 -15.76
C ASP A 260 10.80 9.23 -15.84
N GLY A 261 9.87 8.27 -16.04
CA GLY A 261 8.44 8.53 -16.04
C GLY A 261 7.96 9.02 -14.67
N MET A 262 8.40 8.37 -13.60
CA MET A 262 8.08 8.83 -12.25
C MET A 262 8.63 10.24 -11.96
N ASN A 263 9.87 10.50 -12.40
CA ASN A 263 10.54 11.79 -12.24
C ASN A 263 9.99 12.92 -13.12
N ALA A 264 9.12 12.62 -14.08
CA ALA A 264 8.45 13.64 -14.88
C ALA A 264 7.62 14.60 -14.00
N TYR A 265 7.25 14.19 -12.77
CA TYR A 265 6.52 15.00 -11.79
C TYR A 265 7.34 15.19 -10.53
N GLY A 266 7.75 16.42 -10.28
CA GLY A 266 8.38 16.83 -9.01
C GLY A 266 9.61 16.03 -8.60
N LYS A 267 10.25 15.30 -9.52
CA LYS A 267 11.36 14.38 -9.18
C LYS A 267 10.97 13.33 -8.14
N LEU A 268 9.75 12.81 -8.21
CA LEU A 268 9.23 11.86 -7.22
C LEU A 268 10.11 10.62 -7.04
N TRP A 269 10.71 10.10 -8.11
CA TRP A 269 11.60 8.94 -7.98
C TRP A 269 12.90 9.30 -7.26
N ASP A 270 13.45 10.50 -7.48
CA ASP A 270 14.61 10.97 -6.73
C ASP A 270 14.28 11.04 -5.22
N LEU A 271 13.09 11.54 -4.85
CA LEU A 271 12.59 11.52 -3.47
C LEU A 271 12.46 10.09 -2.91
N VAL A 272 11.98 9.15 -3.73
CA VAL A 272 11.87 7.72 -3.36
C VAL A 272 13.26 7.13 -3.09
N MET A 273 14.25 7.43 -3.93
CA MET A 273 15.63 6.94 -3.74
C MET A 273 16.25 7.48 -2.45
N ASP A 274 16.09 8.77 -2.19
CA ASP A 274 16.63 9.43 -0.99
C ASP A 274 16.00 8.90 0.31
N ASN A 275 14.76 8.37 0.23
CA ASN A 275 13.99 7.88 1.37
C ASN A 275 13.57 6.41 1.19
N TRP A 276 14.41 5.58 0.55
CA TRP A 276 14.00 4.26 0.06
C TRP A 276 13.42 3.33 1.13
N ILE A 277 13.89 3.42 2.38
CA ILE A 277 13.38 2.61 3.51
C ILE A 277 11.89 2.91 3.75
N ALA A 278 11.53 4.20 3.79
CA ALA A 278 10.15 4.64 4.01
C ALA A 278 9.22 4.22 2.86
N PHE A 279 9.73 4.20 1.63
CA PHE A 279 8.98 3.80 0.44
C PHE A 279 8.95 2.29 0.17
N LEU A 280 9.80 1.51 0.84
CA LEU A 280 9.92 0.07 0.63
C LEU A 280 8.55 -0.65 0.70
N PRO A 281 7.68 -0.42 1.70
CA PRO A 281 6.38 -1.09 1.78
C PRO A 281 5.38 -0.66 0.70
N LEU A 282 5.58 0.49 0.04
CA LEU A 282 4.69 0.98 -1.02
C LEU A 282 4.96 0.29 -2.35
N PHE A 283 6.24 0.05 -2.66
CA PHE A 283 6.62 -0.54 -3.94
C PHE A 283 6.65 -2.07 -3.90
N THR A 284 6.95 -2.63 -2.74
CA THR A 284 7.21 -4.06 -2.59
C THR A 284 6.06 -4.82 -1.97
N ASN A 285 6.17 -6.14 -1.99
CA ASN A 285 5.21 -7.08 -1.45
C ASN A 285 5.39 -7.36 0.06
N MET A 286 6.05 -6.46 0.78
CA MET A 286 6.33 -6.61 2.21
C MET A 286 5.14 -6.25 3.12
N GLN A 287 3.98 -5.94 2.56
CA GLN A 287 2.82 -5.57 3.36
C GLN A 287 2.21 -6.80 4.03
N GLU A 288 1.94 -6.69 5.33
CA GLU A 288 1.20 -7.69 6.06
C GLU A 288 -0.31 -7.57 5.77
N PRO A 289 -1.04 -8.70 5.69
CA PRO A 289 -2.49 -8.66 5.66
C PRO A 289 -3.05 -7.88 6.86
N LEU A 290 -4.18 -7.19 6.66
CA LEU A 290 -4.83 -6.48 7.76
C LEU A 290 -5.20 -7.45 8.88
N SER A 291 -4.74 -7.17 10.11
CA SER A 291 -5.23 -7.87 11.30
C SER A 291 -6.60 -7.33 11.70
N LYS A 292 -7.39 -8.10 12.46
CA LYS A 292 -8.67 -7.62 13.00
C LYS A 292 -8.47 -6.35 13.84
N ALA A 293 -7.41 -6.31 14.64
CA ALA A 293 -7.12 -5.16 15.50
C ALA A 293 -6.85 -3.90 14.67
N ALA A 294 -6.01 -4.00 13.64
CA ALA A 294 -5.72 -2.91 12.72
C ALA A 294 -6.99 -2.48 11.95
N PHE A 295 -7.74 -3.45 11.41
CA PHE A 295 -8.98 -3.18 10.69
C PHE A 295 -10.02 -2.46 11.56
N LYS A 296 -10.21 -2.89 12.81
CA LYS A 296 -11.12 -2.22 13.76
C LYS A 296 -10.70 -0.79 14.08
N ALA A 297 -9.40 -0.52 14.18
CA ALA A 297 -8.89 0.81 14.50
C ALA A 297 -9.24 1.86 13.43
N ILE A 298 -9.45 1.43 12.18
CA ILE A 298 -9.87 2.27 11.05
C ILE A 298 -11.23 2.91 11.33
N PHE A 299 -12.17 2.17 11.95
CA PHE A 299 -13.55 2.59 12.08
C PHE A 299 -13.87 3.28 13.40
N ARG A 300 -14.79 4.25 13.34
CA ARG A 300 -15.57 4.71 14.51
C ARG A 300 -17.00 4.17 14.41
N TYR A 301 -17.66 3.98 15.56
CA TYR A 301 -19.02 3.46 15.62
C TYR A 301 -19.99 4.57 16.04
N ASN A 302 -20.99 4.85 15.21
CA ASN A 302 -22.00 5.88 15.44
C ASN A 302 -23.22 5.26 16.12
N TYR A 303 -23.16 5.08 17.44
CA TYR A 303 -24.26 4.48 18.16
C TYR A 303 -25.37 5.46 18.54
N SER A 304 -26.57 4.93 18.68
CA SER A 304 -27.71 5.58 19.33
C SER A 304 -27.45 5.83 20.82
N THR A 305 -28.29 6.68 21.42
CA THR A 305 -28.21 7.04 22.84
C THR A 305 -28.26 5.81 23.73
N ARG A 306 -27.36 5.76 24.72
CA ARG A 306 -27.28 4.66 25.70
C ARG A 306 -28.61 4.47 26.44
N GLY A 307 -29.07 3.22 26.52
CA GLY A 307 -30.35 2.86 27.17
C GLY A 307 -31.58 2.95 26.26
N SER A 308 -31.42 3.25 24.97
CA SER A 308 -32.50 3.15 23.98
C SER A 308 -32.60 1.73 23.40
N ASN A 309 -33.80 1.36 22.93
CA ASN A 309 -34.00 0.09 22.24
C ASN A 309 -33.14 -0.03 20.98
N HIS A 310 -32.90 1.08 20.27
CA HIS A 310 -31.99 1.09 19.11
C HIS A 310 -30.57 0.74 19.53
N ARG A 311 -30.08 1.28 20.66
CA ARG A 311 -28.75 0.98 21.17
C ARG A 311 -28.58 -0.51 21.51
N GLU A 312 -29.58 -1.12 22.14
CA GLU A 312 -29.55 -2.56 22.45
C GLU A 312 -29.45 -3.39 21.17
N ALA A 313 -30.28 -3.09 20.16
CA ALA A 313 -30.24 -3.77 18.88
C ALA A 313 -28.93 -3.53 18.07
N GLU A 314 -28.31 -2.35 18.22
CA GLU A 314 -26.98 -2.07 17.66
C GLU A 314 -25.89 -2.90 18.33
N GLU A 315 -25.95 -3.08 19.66
CA GLU A 315 -25.01 -3.92 20.41
C GLU A 315 -25.09 -5.39 20.01
N ASP A 316 -26.29 -5.93 19.82
CA ASP A 316 -26.49 -7.29 19.27
C ASP A 316 -25.79 -7.44 17.91
N THR A 317 -26.01 -6.47 17.03
CA THR A 317 -25.42 -6.47 15.68
C THR A 317 -23.90 -6.36 15.74
N ILE A 318 -23.37 -5.53 16.63
CA ILE A 318 -21.92 -5.39 16.81
C ILE A 318 -21.30 -6.65 17.39
N PHE A 319 -22.00 -7.37 18.26
CA PHE A 319 -21.53 -8.68 18.71
C PHE A 319 -21.40 -9.64 17.51
N SER A 320 -22.43 -9.76 16.67
CA SER A 320 -22.35 -10.57 15.45
C SER A 320 -21.27 -10.08 14.49
N TRP A 321 -21.09 -8.77 14.33
CA TRP A 321 -20.01 -8.18 13.52
C TRP A 321 -18.64 -8.60 14.03
N GLU A 322 -18.40 -8.55 15.35
CA GLU A 322 -17.15 -9.00 15.95
C GLU A 322 -16.88 -10.49 15.69
N MET A 323 -17.91 -11.32 15.67
CA MET A 323 -17.79 -12.74 15.33
C MET A 323 -17.47 -12.94 13.84
N VAL A 324 -18.09 -12.19 12.95
CA VAL A 324 -17.71 -12.17 11.52
C VAL A 324 -16.24 -11.76 11.35
N LEU A 325 -15.78 -10.73 12.07
CA LEU A 325 -14.36 -10.34 12.01
C LEU A 325 -13.43 -11.43 12.56
N ASN A 326 -13.84 -12.20 13.57
CA ASN A 326 -13.09 -13.38 14.02
C ASN A 326 -13.05 -14.45 12.91
N MET A 327 -14.15 -14.70 12.22
CA MET A 327 -14.18 -15.67 11.12
C MET A 327 -13.16 -15.33 10.02
N ILE A 328 -13.01 -14.03 9.70
CA ILE A 328 -12.01 -13.54 8.74
C ILE A 328 -10.59 -13.78 9.27
N GLU A 329 -10.32 -13.39 10.52
CA GLU A 329 -8.98 -13.54 11.13
C GLU A 329 -8.57 -15.01 11.30
N ASP A 330 -9.51 -15.87 11.67
CA ASP A 330 -9.35 -17.32 11.82
C ASP A 330 -9.35 -18.05 10.45
N LYS A 331 -9.57 -17.33 9.34
CA LYS A 331 -9.58 -17.83 7.97
C LYS A 331 -10.59 -18.97 7.75
N VAL A 332 -11.74 -18.92 8.44
CA VAL A 332 -12.85 -19.87 8.28
C VAL A 332 -13.91 -19.39 7.29
N THR A 333 -13.61 -18.30 6.56
CA THR A 333 -14.45 -17.76 5.49
C THR A 333 -13.62 -17.25 4.32
N GLU A 334 -14.23 -17.14 3.14
CA GLU A 334 -13.65 -16.49 1.96
C GLU A 334 -13.68 -14.96 2.02
N LEU A 335 -14.47 -14.36 2.91
CA LEU A 335 -14.52 -12.91 3.10
C LEU A 335 -13.19 -12.42 3.71
N ARG A 336 -12.62 -11.34 3.17
CA ARG A 336 -11.37 -10.74 3.70
C ARG A 336 -11.60 -9.33 4.22
N PHE A 337 -10.69 -8.85 5.06
CA PHE A 337 -10.74 -7.47 5.54
C PHE A 337 -10.62 -6.45 4.40
N GLU A 338 -9.82 -6.77 3.38
CA GLU A 338 -9.65 -5.96 2.18
C GLU A 338 -10.96 -5.85 1.40
N ASP A 339 -11.77 -6.92 1.32
CA ASP A 339 -13.06 -6.89 0.63
C ASP A 339 -14.04 -5.93 1.32
N LEU A 340 -14.06 -5.94 2.67
CA LEU A 340 -14.84 -5.00 3.46
C LEU A 340 -14.30 -3.57 3.35
N LEU A 341 -12.97 -3.39 3.33
CA LEU A 341 -12.36 -2.07 3.21
C LEU A 341 -12.65 -1.44 1.84
N ILE A 342 -12.58 -2.22 0.76
CA ILE A 342 -12.96 -1.80 -0.60
C ILE A 342 -14.42 -1.41 -0.63
N PHE A 343 -15.29 -2.26 -0.08
CA PHE A 343 -16.73 -2.00 -0.04
C PHE A 343 -17.06 -0.67 0.65
N VAL A 344 -16.35 -0.36 1.75
CA VAL A 344 -16.64 0.85 2.54
C VAL A 344 -15.93 2.09 2.02
N THR A 345 -14.74 1.97 1.45
CA THR A 345 -13.88 3.12 1.16
C THR A 345 -13.51 3.26 -0.31
N GLY A 346 -13.63 2.20 -1.11
CA GLY A 346 -13.09 2.10 -2.47
C GLY A 346 -11.60 1.75 -2.54
N ALA A 347 -10.90 1.73 -1.39
CA ALA A 347 -9.51 1.35 -1.25
C ALA A 347 -9.38 -0.03 -0.57
N ASP A 348 -8.36 -0.80 -0.95
CA ASP A 348 -8.02 -2.11 -0.37
C ASP A 348 -6.95 -2.02 0.72
N GLU A 349 -6.51 -0.81 1.05
CA GLU A 349 -5.59 -0.51 2.14
C GLU A 349 -5.86 0.90 2.69
N VAL A 350 -5.24 1.21 3.82
CA VAL A 350 -5.17 2.58 4.33
C VAL A 350 -4.15 3.35 3.48
N PRO A 351 -4.53 4.47 2.81
CA PRO A 351 -3.58 5.25 2.03
C PRO A 351 -2.41 5.74 2.88
N ALA A 352 -1.23 5.93 2.27
CA ALA A 352 -0.04 6.41 3.00
C ALA A 352 -0.24 7.79 3.66
N LEU A 353 -1.08 8.64 3.06
CA LEU A 353 -1.51 9.93 3.64
C LEU A 353 -2.69 9.82 4.61
N GLY A 354 -3.18 8.60 4.86
CA GLY A 354 -4.40 8.32 5.62
C GLY A 354 -5.68 8.62 4.84
N PHE A 355 -6.82 8.29 5.45
CA PHE A 355 -8.12 8.70 4.94
C PHE A 355 -8.40 10.18 5.30
N PRO A 356 -9.10 10.95 4.45
CA PRO A 356 -9.39 12.36 4.71
C PRO A 356 -10.32 12.58 5.92
N ARG A 357 -11.06 11.55 6.31
CA ARG A 357 -11.83 11.47 7.56
C ARG A 357 -11.83 10.03 8.04
N LYS A 358 -12.04 9.83 9.34
CA LYS A 358 -12.13 8.49 9.91
C LYS A 358 -13.37 7.75 9.38
N PRO A 359 -13.23 6.61 8.69
CA PRO A 359 -14.36 5.78 8.28
C PRO A 359 -15.25 5.41 9.47
N CYS A 360 -16.53 5.16 9.22
CA CYS A 360 -17.47 4.85 10.29
C CYS A 360 -18.42 3.69 9.98
N ILE A 361 -18.99 3.14 11.05
CA ILE A 361 -20.08 2.17 11.03
C ILE A 361 -21.29 2.86 11.65
N ASP A 362 -22.39 2.82 10.90
CA ASP A 362 -23.70 3.36 11.28
C ASP A 362 -24.76 2.26 11.08
N PHE A 363 -26.00 2.53 11.47
CA PHE A 363 -27.02 1.50 11.59
C PHE A 363 -28.37 1.91 10.98
N TYR A 364 -29.06 0.94 10.40
CA TYR A 364 -30.40 1.13 9.81
C TYR A 364 -31.41 0.12 10.36
N GLU A 365 -32.68 0.50 10.31
CA GLU A 365 -33.81 -0.37 10.66
C GLU A 365 -34.12 -1.36 9.52
N GLN A 366 -34.38 -2.63 9.87
CA GLN A 366 -35.00 -3.55 8.93
C GLN A 366 -36.52 -3.51 9.05
N GLU A 367 -37.18 -3.22 7.94
CA GLU A 367 -38.64 -3.33 7.87
C GLU A 367 -39.08 -4.79 7.94
N ALA A 368 -40.19 -5.05 8.63
CA ALA A 368 -40.71 -6.41 8.80
C ALA A 368 -40.95 -7.09 7.43
N GLY A 369 -40.34 -8.25 7.24
CA GLY A 369 -40.45 -9.03 5.99
C GLY A 369 -39.51 -8.60 4.87
N GLN A 370 -38.69 -7.55 5.06
CA GLN A 370 -37.62 -7.19 4.14
C GLN A 370 -36.27 -7.71 4.64
N ARG A 371 -35.41 -8.15 3.71
CA ARG A 371 -34.00 -8.47 3.97
C ARG A 371 -33.13 -7.45 3.22
N ARG A 372 -33.04 -6.24 3.76
CA ARG A 372 -32.14 -5.23 3.18
C ARG A 372 -30.70 -5.60 3.57
N LEU A 373 -29.82 -5.73 2.58
CA LEU A 373 -28.40 -6.03 2.80
C LEU A 373 -27.66 -4.82 3.41
N PRO A 374 -26.55 -5.06 4.14
CA PRO A 374 -25.60 -4.02 4.48
C PRO A 374 -25.19 -3.27 3.23
N TYR A 375 -25.05 -1.96 3.35
CA TYR A 375 -24.65 -1.11 2.24
C TYR A 375 -23.60 -0.12 2.72
N ALA A 376 -22.83 0.41 1.78
CA ALA A 376 -21.81 1.39 2.07
C ALA A 376 -22.02 2.65 1.23
N SER A 377 -21.63 3.78 1.80
CA SER A 377 -21.34 4.98 1.02
C SER A 377 -19.82 5.14 0.98
N THR A 378 -19.22 4.80 -0.16
CA THR A 378 -17.77 4.92 -0.38
C THR A 378 -17.30 6.36 -0.24
N CYS A 379 -18.13 7.32 -0.65
CA CYS A 379 -17.90 8.75 -0.45
C CYS A 379 -17.87 9.12 1.04
N ALA A 380 -18.92 8.75 1.80
CA ALA A 380 -18.98 8.97 3.25
C ALA A 380 -17.91 8.18 4.02
N MET A 381 -17.37 7.11 3.42
CA MET A 381 -16.60 6.06 4.07
C MET A 381 -17.38 5.48 5.25
N CYS A 382 -18.66 5.19 5.01
CA CYS A 382 -19.58 4.69 6.02
C CYS A 382 -20.16 3.34 5.61
N LEU A 383 -20.01 2.35 6.47
CA LEU A 383 -20.75 1.09 6.42
C LEU A 383 -22.04 1.23 7.20
N TYR A 384 -23.15 0.75 6.65
CA TYR A 384 -24.44 0.70 7.32
C TYR A 384 -24.80 -0.75 7.61
N LEU A 385 -24.96 -1.08 8.89
CA LEU A 385 -25.35 -2.42 9.37
C LEU A 385 -26.82 -2.45 9.83
N PRO A 386 -27.54 -3.56 9.62
CA PRO A 386 -28.91 -3.69 10.12
C PRO A 386 -28.94 -3.81 11.64
N ARG A 387 -29.83 -3.10 12.33
CA ARG A 387 -30.03 -3.29 13.78
C ARG A 387 -30.66 -4.65 14.10
N GLY A 388 -30.31 -5.20 15.25
CA GLY A 388 -30.93 -6.39 15.85
C GLY A 388 -30.55 -7.73 15.21
N ILE A 389 -29.43 -7.82 14.50
CA ILE A 389 -28.93 -9.12 14.05
C ILE A 389 -28.17 -9.79 15.20
N THR A 390 -28.67 -10.93 15.65
CA THR A 390 -28.08 -11.72 16.75
C THR A 390 -27.35 -12.98 16.26
N GLU A 391 -27.54 -13.36 15.00
CA GLU A 391 -26.93 -14.54 14.37
C GLU A 391 -25.75 -14.11 13.48
N GLU A 392 -24.53 -14.51 13.84
CA GLU A 392 -23.30 -14.19 13.11
C GLU A 392 -23.31 -14.73 11.67
N ASP A 393 -23.78 -15.97 11.46
CA ASP A 393 -23.88 -16.59 10.13
C ASP A 393 -24.79 -15.78 9.20
N LYS A 394 -25.87 -15.22 9.75
CA LYS A 394 -26.80 -14.39 8.99
C LYS A 394 -26.16 -13.06 8.59
N LEU A 395 -25.43 -12.42 9.51
CA LEU A 395 -24.70 -11.18 9.19
C LEU A 395 -23.58 -11.45 8.18
N HIS A 396 -22.87 -12.57 8.34
CA HIS A 396 -21.83 -13.04 7.42
C HIS A 396 -22.37 -13.17 6.00
N GLU A 397 -23.45 -13.95 5.81
CA GLU A 397 -24.06 -14.17 4.49
C GLU A 397 -24.48 -12.83 3.85
N MET A 398 -25.06 -11.94 4.66
CA MET A 398 -25.50 -10.62 4.20
C MET A 398 -24.32 -9.74 3.74
N LEU A 399 -23.23 -9.70 4.51
CA LEU A 399 -22.01 -8.96 4.15
C LEU A 399 -21.34 -9.57 2.93
N PHE A 400 -21.23 -10.90 2.89
CA PHE A 400 -20.62 -11.64 1.78
C PHE A 400 -21.35 -11.41 0.46
N GLN A 401 -22.68 -11.35 0.50
CA GLN A 401 -23.49 -10.99 -0.66
C GLN A 401 -23.27 -9.52 -1.04
N ALA A 402 -23.34 -8.60 -0.07
CA ALA A 402 -23.20 -7.17 -0.32
C ALA A 402 -21.85 -6.78 -0.95
N THR A 403 -20.74 -7.39 -0.52
CA THR A 403 -19.41 -7.12 -1.07
C THR A 403 -19.23 -7.65 -2.50
N ARG A 404 -19.98 -8.69 -2.90
CA ARG A 404 -19.92 -9.26 -4.26
C ARG A 404 -20.83 -8.54 -5.25
N ASP A 405 -21.98 -8.06 -4.79
CA ASP A 405 -23.01 -7.45 -5.66
C ASP A 405 -22.76 -5.94 -5.94
N SER A 406 -21.73 -5.33 -5.35
CA SER A 406 -21.51 -3.86 -5.32
C SER A 406 -20.56 -3.30 -6.39
N LEU A 407 -20.52 -3.88 -7.60
CA LEU A 407 -19.65 -3.39 -8.67
C LEU A 407 -20.17 -2.08 -9.31
N GLY A 408 -19.44 -0.97 -9.12
CA GLY A 408 -19.69 0.31 -9.79
C GLY A 408 -20.29 1.40 -8.88
N PHE A 409 -20.40 2.62 -9.41
CA PHE A 409 -21.15 3.71 -8.78
C PHE A 409 -22.54 3.85 -9.43
N GLY A 410 -23.57 3.97 -8.59
CA GLY A 410 -24.97 4.12 -9.01
C GLY A 410 -25.91 3.20 -8.24
N LYS A 411 -27.21 3.52 -8.25
CA LYS A 411 -28.25 2.63 -7.71
C LYS A 411 -28.43 1.45 -8.67
N VAL A 412 -28.14 0.24 -8.22
CA VAL A 412 -28.59 -0.99 -8.89
C VAL A 412 -30.11 -1.07 -8.85
#